data_AF-A0A3A6QYG5-F1
#
_entry.id   AF-A0A3A6QYG5-F1
#
_cell.length_a   1.000
_cell.length_b   1.000
_cell.length_c   1.000
_cell.angle_alpha   90.00
_cell.angle_beta   90.00
_cell.angle_gamma   90.00
#
_symmetry.space_group_name_H-M   'P 1'
#
loop_
_entity.id
_entity.type
_entity.pdbx_description
1 polymer ?
#
loop_
_entity_poly.entity_id
_entity_poly.type
_entity_poly.pdbx_seq_one_letter_code
_entity_poly.pdbx_strand_id
1 'polypeptide(L)'
;MKVCSHKGYMIAVLTRNEHCPPHVHVGTGEWDARFLFSFWHNGIRLWDVTPAKNEPCYRVLEELRQVIKQRANLRRARECWWKSRKTLCLENQSWDLESSEVVAPRYDRLSTSLILSALFDVQTYKTQLHLAGYASPLEIEL
;
A
#
# COMPACT_ATOMS: atom_id res chain seq x y z
N MET A 1 11.80 -8.81 -0.05
CA MET A 1 12.45 -8.12 1.10
C MET A 1 11.65 -8.35 2.36
N LYS A 2 12.28 -8.84 3.44
CA LYS A 2 11.60 -9.13 4.71
C LYS A 2 11.13 -7.84 5.41
N VAL A 3 9.87 -7.83 5.84
CA VAL A 3 9.27 -6.79 6.69
C VAL A 3 9.39 -7.21 8.15
N CYS A 4 8.81 -8.36 8.52
CA CYS A 4 8.89 -8.93 9.85
C CYS A 4 8.64 -10.45 9.82
N SER A 5 8.66 -11.08 10.99
CA SER A 5 8.24 -12.47 11.19
C SER A 5 7.23 -12.53 12.31
N HIS A 6 6.21 -13.38 12.18
CA HIS A 6 5.18 -13.56 13.18
C HIS A 6 4.75 -15.03 13.24
N LYS A 7 4.89 -15.68 14.40
CA LYS A 7 4.49 -17.08 14.63
C LYS A 7 4.94 -18.05 13.52
N GLY A 8 6.17 -17.90 13.03
CA GLY A 8 6.73 -18.73 11.95
C GLY A 8 6.40 -18.25 10.54
N TYR A 9 5.48 -17.31 10.36
CA TYR A 9 5.22 -16.68 9.07
C TYR A 9 6.24 -15.57 8.78
N MET A 10 6.76 -15.56 7.56
CA MET A 10 7.54 -14.44 7.05
C MET A 10 6.63 -13.49 6.29
N ILE A 11 6.63 -12.22 6.70
CA ILE A 11 5.94 -11.15 5.96
C ILE A 11 6.99 -10.42 5.13
N ALA A 12 6.78 -10.32 3.82
CA ALA A 12 7.74 -9.75 2.90
C ALA A 12 7.10 -8.99 1.75
N VAL A 13 7.76 -7.94 1.26
CA VAL A 13 7.47 -7.37 -0.05
C VAL A 13 8.14 -8.25 -1.10
N LEU A 14 7.34 -8.91 -1.94
CA LEU A 14 7.80 -9.69 -3.08
C LEU A 14 7.30 -8.99 -4.34
N THR A 15 8.19 -8.70 -5.28
CA THR A 15 7.83 -7.95 -6.49
C THR A 15 8.22 -8.78 -7.69
N ARG A 16 7.22 -9.36 -8.37
CA ARG A 16 7.43 -10.19 -9.56
C ARG A 16 7.11 -9.42 -10.84
N ASN A 17 7.81 -8.32 -11.13
CA ASN A 17 7.69 -7.49 -12.35
C ASN A 17 6.28 -7.10 -12.86
N GLU A 18 5.20 -7.42 -12.16
CA GLU A 18 3.81 -7.13 -12.51
C GLU A 18 3.43 -5.74 -11.99
N HIS A 19 2.58 -5.02 -12.73
CA HIS A 19 2.01 -3.75 -12.30
C HIS A 19 0.97 -4.00 -11.20
N CYS A 20 1.42 -4.05 -9.95
CA CYS A 20 0.56 -4.25 -8.79
C CYS A 20 0.65 -3.05 -7.83
N PRO A 21 -0.45 -2.67 -7.15
CA PRO A 21 -0.43 -1.71 -6.06
C PRO A 21 0.44 -2.19 -4.89
N PRO A 22 0.83 -1.31 -3.94
CA PRO A 22 1.64 -1.69 -2.78
C PRO A 22 1.02 -2.81 -1.93
N HIS A 23 1.77 -3.91 -1.76
CA HIS A 23 1.33 -5.05 -0.97
C HIS A 23 2.48 -5.82 -0.32
N VAL A 24 2.13 -6.61 0.70
CA VAL A 24 3.01 -7.62 1.29
C VAL A 24 2.45 -9.02 1.05
N HIS A 25 3.34 -9.99 1.00
CA HIS A 25 3.05 -11.41 0.95
C HIS A 25 3.32 -12.04 2.31
N VAL A 26 2.49 -13.02 2.66
CA VAL A 26 2.68 -13.88 3.82
C VAL A 26 2.00 -15.20 3.58
N GLY A 27 2.68 -16.30 3.91
CA GLY A 27 2.15 -17.61 3.61
C GLY A 27 3.08 -18.76 3.98
N THR A 28 2.82 -19.89 3.34
CA THR A 28 3.56 -21.14 3.47
C THR A 28 3.85 -21.70 2.07
N GLY A 29 4.34 -22.94 1.97
CA GLY A 29 4.40 -23.63 0.68
C GLY A 29 3.02 -23.93 0.08
N GLU A 30 1.97 -23.97 0.90
CA GLU A 30 0.63 -24.40 0.49
C GLU A 30 -0.31 -23.25 0.12
N TRP A 31 -0.02 -22.03 0.59
CA TRP A 31 -0.84 -20.84 0.34
C TRP A 31 -0.02 -19.56 0.50
N ASP A 32 -0.42 -18.52 -0.22
CA ASP A 32 0.15 -17.17 -0.15
C ASP A 32 -0.98 -16.14 -0.06
N ALA A 33 -1.00 -15.34 1.00
CA ALA A 33 -1.93 -14.24 1.19
C ALA A 33 -1.26 -12.91 0.88
N ARG A 34 -1.94 -12.07 0.10
CA ARG A 34 -1.49 -10.73 -0.22
C ARG A 34 -2.30 -9.70 0.54
N PHE A 35 -1.62 -8.75 1.18
CA PHE A 35 -2.27 -7.65 1.90
C PHE A 35 -1.87 -6.32 1.28
N LEU A 36 -2.87 -5.56 0.82
CA LEU A 36 -2.72 -4.20 0.31
C LEU A 36 -2.42 -3.23 1.45
N PHE A 37 -1.53 -2.29 1.17
CA PHE A 37 -1.33 -1.10 1.98
C PHE A 37 -1.23 0.13 1.07
N SER A 38 -1.23 1.31 1.67
CA SER A 38 -1.16 2.57 0.92
C SER A 38 -0.08 3.50 1.47
N PHE A 39 0.29 4.48 0.64
CA PHE A 39 1.15 5.61 0.97
C PHE A 39 0.36 6.89 1.32
N TRP A 40 -0.97 6.83 1.35
CA TRP A 40 -1.81 7.98 1.77
C TRP A 40 -2.69 7.68 3.00
N HIS A 41 -2.76 6.42 3.45
CA HIS A 41 -3.47 6.03 4.68
C HIS A 41 -2.81 4.82 5.36
N ASN A 42 -3.16 4.57 6.62
CA ASN A 42 -2.67 3.43 7.41
C ASN A 42 -3.57 2.17 7.37
N GLY A 43 -4.57 2.14 6.49
CA GLY A 43 -5.41 0.97 6.24
C GLY A 43 -4.64 -0.19 5.60
N ILE A 44 -4.95 -1.41 6.05
CA ILE A 44 -4.48 -2.69 5.49
C ILE A 44 -5.70 -3.53 5.14
N ARG A 45 -5.72 -4.09 3.92
CA ARG A 45 -6.80 -4.94 3.42
C ARG A 45 -6.24 -6.23 2.85
N LEU A 46 -6.92 -7.35 3.09
CA LEU A 46 -6.64 -8.59 2.36
C LEU A 46 -6.97 -8.38 0.88
N TRP A 47 -6.03 -8.70 0.00
CA TRP A 47 -6.25 -8.71 -1.44
C TRP A 47 -6.84 -10.03 -1.88
N ASP A 48 -6.09 -11.11 -1.67
CA ASP A 48 -6.49 -12.48 -1.97
C ASP A 48 -5.60 -13.48 -1.23
N VAL A 49 -5.99 -14.75 -1.34
CA VAL A 49 -5.18 -15.89 -0.94
C VAL A 49 -5.13 -16.88 -2.09
N THR A 50 -3.93 -17.33 -2.44
CA THR A 50 -3.70 -18.25 -3.55
C THR A 50 -2.98 -19.52 -3.05
N PRO A 51 -3.48 -20.73 -3.37
CA PRO A 51 -4.77 -21.01 -3.98
C PRO A 51 -5.91 -20.86 -2.95
N ALA A 52 -7.07 -20.37 -3.37
CA ALA A 52 -8.22 -20.13 -2.46
C ALA A 52 -8.67 -21.39 -1.69
N LYS A 53 -8.50 -22.59 -2.27
CA LYS A 53 -8.83 -23.87 -1.60
C LYS A 53 -7.99 -24.15 -0.35
N ASN A 54 -6.82 -23.52 -0.22
CA ASN A 54 -5.90 -23.66 0.91
C ASN A 54 -5.92 -22.41 1.81
N GLU A 55 -6.94 -21.55 1.67
CA GLU A 55 -7.06 -20.34 2.46
C GLU A 55 -7.04 -20.67 3.97
N PRO A 56 -6.15 -20.04 4.75
CA PRO A 56 -6.13 -20.25 6.20
C PRO A 56 -7.39 -19.63 6.82
N CYS A 57 -7.72 -20.05 8.04
CA CYS A 57 -8.92 -19.53 8.70
C CYS A 57 -8.86 -18.00 8.86
N TYR A 58 -10.03 -17.36 8.82
CA TYR A 58 -10.18 -15.90 8.93
C TYR A 58 -9.42 -15.31 10.14
N ARG A 59 -9.39 -16.01 11.27
CA ARG A 59 -8.67 -15.56 12.47
C ARG A 59 -7.17 -15.38 12.23
N VAL A 60 -6.56 -16.25 11.43
CA VAL A 60 -5.13 -16.13 11.06
C VAL A 60 -4.94 -14.93 10.14
N LEU A 61 -5.79 -14.74 9.13
CA LEU A 61 -5.69 -13.62 8.21
C LEU A 61 -5.87 -12.27 8.91
N GLU A 62 -6.84 -12.17 9.82
CA GLU A 62 -7.06 -10.96 10.62
C GLU A 62 -5.90 -10.70 11.58
N GLU A 63 -5.36 -11.73 12.23
CA GLU A 63 -4.17 -11.59 13.08
C GLU A 63 -2.97 -11.06 12.28
N LEU A 64 -2.71 -11.63 11.09
CA LEU A 64 -1.66 -11.16 10.20
C LEU A 64 -1.88 -9.71 9.76
N ARG A 65 -3.12 -9.34 9.41
CA ARG A 65 -3.49 -7.98 9.05
C ARG A 65 -3.18 -6.98 10.17
N GLN A 66 -3.50 -7.34 11.42
CA GLN A 66 -3.21 -6.50 12.59
C GLN A 66 -1.70 -6.35 12.83
N VAL A 67 -0.93 -7.44 12.68
CA VAL A 67 0.53 -7.40 12.79
C VAL A 67 1.14 -6.49 11.72
N ILE A 68 0.68 -6.58 10.48
CA ILE A 68 1.14 -5.72 9.38
C ILE A 68 0.79 -4.25 9.68
N LYS A 69 -0.40 -3.99 10.21
CA LYS A 69 -0.89 -2.64 10.55
C LYS A 69 -0.09 -1.95 11.66
N GLN A 70 0.65 -2.68 12.49
CA GLN A 70 1.52 -2.08 13.50
C GLN A 70 2.47 -1.06 12.86
N ARG A 71 2.60 0.12 13.49
CA ARG A 71 3.33 1.28 12.93
C ARG A 71 4.71 0.91 12.39
N ALA A 72 5.50 0.16 13.16
CA ALA A 72 6.85 -0.24 12.76
C ALA A 72 6.86 -1.16 11.52
N ASN A 73 5.93 -2.11 11.45
CA ASN A 73 5.83 -3.07 10.35
C ASN A 73 5.31 -2.40 9.07
N LEU A 74 4.29 -1.53 9.19
CA LEU A 74 3.76 -0.78 8.05
C LEU A 74 4.79 0.20 7.48
N ARG A 75 5.54 0.89 8.37
CA ARG A 75 6.70 1.70 7.96
C ARG A 75 7.71 0.88 7.19
N ARG A 76 8.10 -0.26 7.74
CA ARG A 76 9.06 -1.14 7.08
C ARG A 76 8.54 -1.67 5.73
N ALA A 77 7.24 -1.97 5.61
CA ALA A 77 6.62 -2.38 4.35
C ALA A 77 6.70 -1.29 3.28
N ARG A 78 6.37 -0.04 3.61
CA ARG A 78 6.49 1.12 2.71
C ARG A 78 7.93 1.35 2.26
N GLU A 79 8.89 1.30 3.18
CA GLU A 79 10.31 1.43 2.87
C GLU A 79 10.81 0.32 1.93
N CYS A 80 10.45 -0.94 2.22
CA CYS A 80 10.78 -2.09 1.37
C CYS A 80 10.19 -1.93 -0.03
N TRP A 81 8.92 -1.54 -0.12
CA TRP A 81 8.26 -1.30 -1.40
C TRP A 81 8.94 -0.19 -2.18
N TRP A 82 9.15 0.98 -1.59
CA TRP A 82 9.82 2.10 -2.24
C TRP A 82 11.22 1.72 -2.73
N LYS A 83 11.99 0.98 -1.92
CA LYS A 83 13.31 0.49 -2.33
C LYS A 83 13.22 -0.42 -3.56
N SER A 84 12.17 -1.23 -3.67
CA SER A 84 12.01 -2.23 -4.74
C SER A 84 11.32 -1.73 -6.02
N ARG A 85 10.33 -0.83 -5.91
CA ARG A 85 9.46 -0.44 -7.04
C ARG A 85 9.57 1.01 -7.46
N LYS A 86 9.94 1.92 -6.55
CA LYS A 86 10.04 3.36 -6.85
C LYS A 86 8.75 3.96 -7.45
N THR A 87 7.59 3.41 -7.10
CA THR A 87 6.25 3.93 -7.46
C THR A 87 5.27 3.64 -6.35
N LEU A 88 4.26 4.51 -6.21
CA LEU A 88 3.16 4.38 -5.25
C LEU A 88 1.90 3.80 -5.91
N CYS A 89 1.90 3.64 -7.25
CA CYS A 89 0.76 3.25 -8.06
C CYS A 89 -0.47 4.16 -7.87
N LEU A 90 -0.23 5.47 -7.71
CA LEU A 90 -1.26 6.50 -7.53
C LEU A 90 -1.39 7.38 -8.78
N GLU A 91 -0.43 7.32 -9.69
CA GLU A 91 -0.46 8.02 -10.96
C GLU A 91 -1.70 7.62 -11.76
N ASN A 92 -2.36 8.61 -12.38
CA ASN A 92 -3.66 8.46 -13.06
C ASN A 92 -4.87 8.16 -12.15
N GLN A 93 -4.70 8.20 -10.82
CA GLN A 93 -5.82 8.33 -9.89
C GLN A 93 -6.08 9.80 -9.57
N SER A 94 -7.19 10.10 -8.89
CA SER A 94 -7.50 11.46 -8.45
C SER A 94 -7.42 11.57 -6.94
N TRP A 95 -7.00 12.72 -6.44
CA TRP A 95 -7.12 13.11 -5.04
C TRP A 95 -8.43 13.88 -4.86
N ASP A 96 -9.27 13.47 -3.91
CA ASP A 96 -10.45 14.21 -3.49
C ASP A 96 -10.08 15.13 -2.33
N LEU A 97 -10.14 16.44 -2.57
CA LEU A 97 -9.71 17.48 -1.63
C LEU A 97 -10.62 17.60 -0.41
N GLU A 98 -11.89 17.21 -0.51
CA GLU A 98 -12.85 17.28 0.60
C GLU A 98 -12.65 16.11 1.56
N SER A 99 -12.54 14.90 1.00
CA SER A 99 -12.41 13.68 1.81
C SER A 99 -10.96 13.37 2.20
N SER A 100 -9.97 13.99 1.54
CA SER A 100 -8.54 13.65 1.67
C SER A 100 -8.27 12.18 1.35
N GLU A 101 -8.86 11.71 0.26
CA GLU A 101 -8.73 10.32 -0.20
C GLU A 101 -8.29 10.23 -1.66
N VAL A 102 -7.60 9.14 -2.00
CA VAL A 102 -7.39 8.78 -3.39
C VAL A 102 -8.62 8.03 -3.91
N VAL A 103 -9.14 8.51 -5.04
CA VAL A 103 -10.30 7.95 -5.74
C VAL A 103 -9.94 7.59 -7.16
N ALA A 104 -10.70 6.67 -7.76
CA ALA A 104 -10.59 6.38 -9.18
C ALA A 104 -10.76 7.66 -10.01
N PRO A 105 -10.08 7.80 -11.15
CA PRO A 105 -10.20 8.99 -11.98
C PRO A 105 -11.66 9.20 -12.37
N ARG A 106 -12.24 10.30 -11.91
CA ARG A 106 -13.59 10.74 -12.25
C ARG A 106 -13.47 12.10 -12.90
N TYR A 107 -14.05 12.24 -14.09
CA TYR A 107 -13.93 13.45 -14.90
C TYR A 107 -14.78 14.63 -14.38
N ASP A 108 -15.78 14.39 -13.51
CA ASP A 108 -16.84 15.36 -13.25
C ASP A 108 -17.02 15.79 -11.77
N ARG A 109 -16.00 15.63 -10.91
CA ARG A 109 -16.07 16.16 -9.53
C ARG A 109 -15.16 17.38 -9.35
N LEU A 110 -15.78 18.52 -9.04
CA LEU A 110 -15.10 19.79 -8.76
C LEU A 110 -14.07 19.68 -7.61
N SER A 111 -14.29 18.76 -6.66
CA SER A 111 -13.38 18.54 -5.52
C SER A 111 -12.20 17.62 -5.84
N THR A 112 -12.12 17.05 -7.05
CA THR A 112 -11.06 16.08 -7.38
C THR A 112 -9.98 16.67 -8.28
N SER A 113 -8.73 16.27 -8.05
CA SER A 113 -7.59 16.68 -8.87
C SER A 113 -6.77 15.47 -9.27
N LEU A 114 -6.42 15.37 -10.55
CA LEU A 114 -5.61 14.26 -11.07
C LEU A 114 -4.24 14.24 -10.40
N ILE A 115 -3.78 13.06 -9.96
CA ILE A 115 -2.44 12.85 -9.46
C ILE A 115 -1.52 12.63 -10.66
N LEU A 116 -0.68 13.63 -10.94
CA LEU A 116 0.30 13.61 -12.03
C LEU A 116 1.51 12.76 -11.69
N SER A 117 1.98 12.85 -10.45
CA SER A 117 3.04 12.02 -9.91
C SER A 117 2.92 11.90 -8.39
N ALA A 118 3.47 10.81 -7.85
CA ALA A 118 3.48 10.54 -6.43
C ALA A 118 4.88 10.06 -6.01
N LEU A 119 5.43 10.67 -4.97
CA LEU A 119 6.74 10.35 -4.43
C LEU A 119 6.63 10.00 -2.95
N PHE A 120 7.54 9.14 -2.49
CA PHE A 120 7.68 8.83 -1.08
C PHE A 120 9.10 9.15 -0.61
N ASP A 121 9.20 10.06 0.34
CA ASP A 121 10.46 10.38 1.01
C ASP A 121 10.62 9.50 2.24
N VAL A 122 11.64 8.66 2.21
CA VAL A 122 11.97 7.74 3.31
C VAL A 122 12.58 8.48 4.50
N GLN A 123 13.29 9.59 4.28
CA GLN A 123 13.97 10.34 5.33
C GLN A 123 12.96 11.07 6.22
N THR A 124 12.05 11.81 5.58
CA THR A 124 10.98 12.55 6.28
C THR A 124 9.74 11.69 6.54
N TYR A 125 9.65 10.50 5.92
CA TYR A 125 8.50 9.60 5.98
C TYR A 125 7.20 10.24 5.49
N LYS A 126 7.30 11.06 4.42
CA LYS A 126 6.18 11.77 3.81
C LYS A 126 5.88 11.27 2.41
N THR A 127 4.60 11.34 2.04
CA THR A 127 4.16 11.17 0.66
C THR A 127 3.86 12.53 0.05
N GLN A 128 4.38 12.75 -1.16
CA GLN A 128 4.17 13.98 -1.91
C GLN A 128 3.36 13.65 -3.16
N LEU A 129 2.21 14.30 -3.32
CA LEU A 129 1.36 14.19 -4.51
C LEU A 129 1.45 15.48 -5.32
N HIS A 130 1.84 15.38 -6.59
CA HIS A 130 1.75 16.49 -7.53
C HIS A 130 0.40 16.44 -8.21
N LEU A 131 -0.46 17.40 -7.88
CA LEU A 131 -1.83 17.46 -8.37
C LEU A 131 -1.94 18.41 -9.57
N ALA A 132 -2.77 18.04 -10.55
CA ALA A 132 -3.07 18.91 -11.68
C ALA A 132 -3.71 20.23 -11.20
N GLY A 133 -3.17 21.36 -11.68
CA GLY A 133 -3.66 22.70 -11.30
C GLY A 133 -3.04 23.28 -10.02
N TYR A 134 -2.16 22.54 -9.33
CA TYR A 134 -1.47 23.00 -8.12
C TYR A 134 0.02 23.22 -8.36
N ALA A 135 0.56 24.33 -7.86
CA ALA A 135 1.97 24.68 -8.01
C ALA A 135 2.89 23.95 -7.02
N SER A 136 2.41 23.68 -5.81
CA SER A 136 3.15 22.95 -4.76
C SER A 136 2.59 21.54 -4.58
N PRO A 137 3.44 20.55 -4.24
CA PRO A 137 2.96 19.21 -3.91
C PRO A 137 2.11 19.23 -2.63
N LEU A 138 1.11 18.35 -2.59
CA LEU A 138 0.40 18.02 -1.36
C LEU A 138 1.25 17.03 -0.56
N GLU A 139 1.59 17.38 0.68
CA GLU A 139 2.32 16.49 1.60
C GLU A 139 1.35 15.73 2.52
N ILE A 140 1.58 14.44 2.67
CA ILE A 140 0.83 13.55 3.56
C ILE A 140 1.81 12.92 4.55
N GLU A 141 1.49 13.04 5.84
CA GLU A 141 2.23 12.44 6.97
C GLU A 141 1.43 11.28 7.57
N LEU A 142 2.08 10.14 7.85
CA LEU A 142 1.42 8.87 8.25
C LEU A 142 1.94 8.24 9.55
#